data_AF-A0A2G2J7M0-F1
#
_entry.id   AF-A0A2G2J7M0-F1
#
_cell.length_a   1.000
_cell.length_b   1.000
_cell.length_c   1.000
_cell.angle_alpha   90.00
_cell.angle_beta   90.00
_cell.angle_gamma   90.00
#
_symmetry.space_group_name_H-M   'P 1'
#
loop_
_entity.id
_entity.type
_entity.pdbx_description
1 polymer ?
#
loop_
_entity_poly.entity_id
_entity_poly.type
_entity_poly.pdbx_seq_one_letter_code
_entity_poly.pdbx_strand_id
1 'polypeptide(L)'
;MSVYRKGDVSIQIEGAAYILRLTLGALAEIDHRLGVKGPLELAEKLKGFSADQQSAKDALILLECLLRPAFPSLSRAGAVNIPALVQCADLDMFMSKIATLFEMNFKGGDDG
;
A
#
# COMPACT_ATOMS: atom_id res chain seq x y z
N MET A 1 -11.66 13.33 -12.28
CA MET A 1 -10.18 13.38 -12.42
C MET A 1 -9.58 12.98 -11.08
N SER A 2 -9.03 11.77 -10.96
CA SER A 2 -8.16 11.47 -9.81
C SER A 2 -6.80 12.09 -10.10
N VAL A 3 -6.49 13.14 -9.35
CA VAL A 3 -5.23 13.87 -9.49
C VAL A 3 -4.17 13.00 -8.84
N TYR A 4 -3.33 12.37 -9.67
CA TYR A 4 -2.08 11.75 -9.22
C TYR A 4 -1.26 12.81 -8.47
N ARG A 5 -0.83 12.48 -7.26
CA ARG A 5 -0.01 13.34 -6.41
C ARG A 5 1.41 12.79 -6.37
N LYS A 6 2.39 13.70 -6.22
CA LYS A 6 3.78 13.33 -5.97
C LYS A 6 3.82 12.45 -4.72
N GLY A 7 4.34 11.23 -4.86
CA GLY A 7 4.35 10.22 -3.79
C GLY A 7 3.22 9.18 -3.89
N ASP A 8 2.37 9.22 -4.91
CA ASP A 8 1.48 8.10 -5.26
C ASP A 8 2.23 7.06 -6.09
N VAL A 9 1.95 5.77 -5.88
CA VAL A 9 2.48 4.68 -6.72
C VAL A 9 1.35 4.01 -7.48
N SER A 10 1.42 4.00 -8.81
CA SER A 10 0.42 3.32 -9.64
C SER A 10 0.70 1.83 -9.69
N ILE A 11 -0.34 1.03 -9.51
CA ILE A 11 -0.30 -0.44 -9.58
C ILE A 11 -1.45 -0.95 -10.43
N GLN A 12 -1.31 -2.15 -10.98
CA GLN A 12 -2.37 -2.82 -11.72
C GLN A 12 -2.61 -4.17 -11.08
N ILE A 13 -3.87 -4.47 -10.77
CA ILE A 13 -4.31 -5.75 -10.21
C ILE A 13 -5.37 -6.30 -11.15
N GLU A 14 -5.18 -7.50 -11.70
CA GLU A 14 -6.15 -8.15 -12.60
C GLU A 14 -6.62 -7.24 -13.76
N GLY A 15 -5.69 -6.47 -14.34
CA GLY A 15 -5.99 -5.55 -15.43
C GLY A 15 -6.60 -4.20 -15.00
N ALA A 16 -7.05 -4.06 -13.75
CA ALA A 16 -7.60 -2.81 -13.22
C ALA A 16 -6.52 -1.91 -12.61
N ALA A 17 -6.60 -0.61 -12.88
CA ALA A 17 -5.64 0.37 -12.38
C ALA A 17 -6.02 0.87 -10.99
N TYR A 18 -5.06 0.82 -10.07
CA TYR A 18 -5.16 1.33 -8.72
C TYR A 18 -3.97 2.24 -8.39
N ILE A 19 -4.13 3.03 -7.34
CA ILE A 19 -3.07 3.87 -6.81
C ILE A 19 -2.84 3.51 -5.34
N LEU A 20 -1.58 3.39 -4.95
CA LEU A 20 -1.15 3.36 -3.56
C LEU A 20 -0.90 4.79 -3.14
N ARG A 21 -1.57 5.21 -2.07
CA ARG A 21 -1.39 6.54 -1.50
C ARG A 21 -1.16 6.47 -0.01
N LEU A 22 -0.02 6.99 0.40
CA LEU A 22 0.27 7.19 1.81
C LEU A 22 -0.40 8.47 2.30
N THR A 23 -1.50 8.33 3.03
CA THR A 23 -2.18 9.44 3.71
C THR A 23 -1.97 9.35 5.22
N LEU A 24 -2.13 10.46 5.94
CA LEU A 24 -2.15 10.46 7.41
C LEU A 24 -3.19 9.47 7.97
N GLY A 25 -4.37 9.36 7.33
CA GLY A 25 -5.38 8.37 7.72
C GLY A 25 -4.94 6.93 7.48
N ALA A 26 -4.30 6.66 6.34
CA ALA A 26 -3.74 5.33 6.05
C ALA A 26 -2.62 4.95 7.03
N LEU A 27 -1.76 5.92 7.40
CA LEU A 27 -0.72 5.71 8.43
C LEU A 27 -1.32 5.41 9.80
N ALA A 28 -2.35 6.15 10.23
CA ALA A 28 -3.03 5.90 11.50
C ALA A 28 -3.72 4.53 11.53
N GLU A 29 -4.31 4.12 10.40
CA GLU A 29 -4.94 2.80 10.29
C GLU A 29 -3.92 1.67 10.29
N ILE A 30 -2.78 1.87 9.62
CA ILE A 30 -1.64 0.94 9.66
C ILE A 30 -1.09 0.81 11.08
N ASP A 31 -0.84 1.92 11.76
CA ASP A 31 -0.39 1.95 13.17
C ASP A 31 -1.31 1.13 14.06
N HIS A 32 -2.63 1.36 13.92
CA HIS A 32 -3.65 0.65 14.69
C HIS A 32 -3.73 -0.85 14.37
N ARG A 33 -3.70 -1.24 13.08
CA ARG A 33 -3.91 -2.64 12.67
C ARG A 33 -2.65 -3.49 12.76
N LEU A 34 -1.47 -2.91 12.52
CA LEU A 34 -0.18 -3.61 12.51
C LEU A 34 0.62 -3.41 13.80
N GLY A 35 0.18 -2.50 14.68
CA GLY A 35 0.84 -2.20 15.95
C GLY A 35 2.20 -1.51 15.81
N VAL A 36 2.43 -0.82 14.68
CA VAL A 36 3.70 -0.13 14.38
C VAL A 36 3.58 1.35 14.77
N LYS A 37 4.53 1.92 15.52
CA LYS A 37 4.46 3.33 15.94
C LYS A 37 5.15 4.22 14.92
N GLY A 38 4.43 4.46 13.84
CA GLY A 38 4.84 5.37 12.78
C GLY A 38 5.72 4.72 11.69
N PRO A 39 6.24 5.56 10.79
CA PRO A 39 6.74 5.11 9.49
C PRO A 39 8.08 4.38 9.53
N LEU A 40 8.90 4.64 10.55
CA LEU A 40 10.20 3.98 10.71
C LEU A 40 10.03 2.51 11.11
N GLU A 41 9.25 2.23 12.16
CA GLU A 41 8.94 0.86 12.58
C GLU A 41 8.26 0.08 11.47
N LEU A 42 7.41 0.74 10.68
CA LEU A 42 6.80 0.13 9.52
C LEU A 42 7.82 -0.21 8.43
N ALA A 43 8.76 0.67 8.12
CA ALA A 43 9.84 0.39 7.16
C ALA A 43 10.75 -0.75 7.64
N GLU A 44 11.03 -0.84 8.93
CA GLU A 44 11.76 -1.96 9.53
C GLU A 44 10.96 -3.26 9.46
N LYS A 45 9.66 -3.21 9.78
CA LYS A 45 8.75 -4.35 9.63
C LYS A 45 8.74 -4.83 8.19
N LEU A 46 8.62 -3.92 7.21
CA LEU A 46 8.69 -4.19 5.76
C LEU A 46 9.97 -4.92 5.34
N LYS A 47 11.14 -4.55 5.88
CA LYS A 47 12.41 -5.27 5.64
C LYS A 47 12.40 -6.69 6.20
N GLY A 48 11.61 -6.93 7.24
CA GLY A 48 11.45 -8.24 7.88
C GLY A 48 10.42 -9.15 7.22
N PHE A 49 9.70 -8.70 6.17
CA PHE A 49 8.78 -9.57 5.43
C PHE A 49 9.59 -10.62 4.68
N SER A 50 9.71 -11.80 5.28
CA SER A 50 10.18 -13.01 4.63
C SER A 50 8.96 -13.85 4.22
N ALA A 51 9.17 -14.97 3.52
CA ALA A 51 8.12 -15.89 3.03
C ALA A 51 7.32 -16.62 4.14
N ASP A 52 7.03 -15.96 5.26
CA ASP A 52 6.23 -16.44 6.36
C ASP A 52 4.75 -16.04 6.19
N GLN A 53 3.84 -16.92 6.60
CA GLN A 53 2.39 -16.70 6.48
C GLN A 53 1.90 -15.47 7.25
N GLN A 54 2.62 -15.04 8.30
CA GLN A 54 2.28 -13.85 9.06
C GLN A 54 2.63 -12.57 8.27
N SER A 55 3.75 -12.59 7.55
CA SER A 55 4.13 -11.53 6.60
C SER A 55 3.11 -11.39 5.47
N ALA A 56 2.51 -12.49 5.00
CA ALA A 56 1.43 -12.38 4.01
C ALA A 56 0.24 -11.55 4.54
N LYS A 57 -0.25 -11.85 5.75
CA LYS A 57 -1.39 -11.12 6.36
C LYS A 57 -1.10 -9.64 6.58
N ASP A 58 0.08 -9.33 7.10
CA ASP A 58 0.50 -7.96 7.34
C ASP A 58 0.57 -7.15 6.02
N ALA A 59 0.96 -7.81 4.92
CA ALA A 59 1.03 -7.19 3.59
C ALA A 59 -0.37 -6.93 3.04
N LEU A 60 -1.33 -7.83 3.30
CA LEU A 60 -2.73 -7.60 2.95
C LEU A 60 -3.26 -6.36 3.65
N ILE A 61 -3.03 -6.24 4.97
CA ILE A 61 -3.48 -5.09 5.77
C ILE A 61 -2.88 -3.80 5.23
N LEU A 62 -1.58 -3.80 4.91
CA LEU A 62 -0.92 -2.65 4.31
C LEU A 62 -1.54 -2.27 2.97
N LEU A 63 -1.80 -3.25 2.11
CA LEU A 63 -2.42 -2.98 0.82
C LEU A 63 -3.83 -2.41 1.01
N GLU A 64 -4.65 -2.98 1.91
CA GLU A 64 -5.98 -2.43 2.21
C GLU A 64 -5.94 -0.96 2.64
N CYS A 65 -4.99 -0.60 3.51
CA CYS A 65 -4.88 0.76 4.02
C CYS A 65 -4.40 1.75 2.95
N LEU A 66 -3.49 1.34 2.08
CA LEU A 66 -2.83 2.19 1.07
C LEU A 66 -3.57 2.23 -0.27
N LEU A 67 -4.29 1.17 -0.62
CA LEU A 67 -4.95 1.02 -1.91
C LEU A 67 -6.12 1.98 -2.02
N ARG A 68 -6.13 2.74 -3.11
CA ARG A 68 -7.24 3.59 -3.50
C ARG A 68 -7.55 3.34 -4.98
N PRO A 69 -8.84 3.30 -5.37
CA PRO A 69 -9.19 3.15 -6.77
C PRO A 69 -8.67 4.35 -7.56
N ALA A 70 -7.95 4.10 -8.66
CA ALA A 70 -7.46 5.17 -9.52
C ALA A 70 -8.62 5.97 -10.14
N PHE A 71 -9.80 5.34 -10.29
CA PHE A 71 -11.00 6.01 -10.79
C PHE A 71 -12.18 5.81 -9.82
N PRO A 72 -12.81 6.89 -9.32
CA PRO A 72 -13.96 6.79 -8.42
C PRO A 72 -15.20 6.15 -9.09
N SER A 73 -15.25 6.14 -10.43
CA SER A 73 -16.29 5.45 -11.21
C SER A 73 -16.23 3.93 -11.06
N LEU A 74 -15.04 3.34 -10.86
CA LEU A 74 -14.87 1.91 -10.56
C LEU A 74 -15.34 1.56 -9.14
N SER A 75 -15.20 2.50 -8.19
CA SER A 75 -15.67 2.33 -6.80
C SER A 75 -17.19 2.43 -6.68
N ARG A 76 -17.83 3.30 -7.48
CA ARG A 76 -19.29 3.51 -7.48
C ARG A 76 -20.08 2.31 -8.03
N ALA A 77 -19.43 1.40 -8.76
CA ALA A 77 -20.02 0.14 -9.22
C ALA A 77 -20.08 -0.97 -8.13
N GLY A 78 -19.63 -0.69 -6.90
CA GLY A 78 -19.97 -1.50 -5.73
C GLY A 78 -19.27 -2.85 -5.57
N ALA A 79 -18.17 -3.14 -6.28
CA ALA A 79 -17.63 -4.51 -6.33
C ALA A 79 -16.10 -4.63 -6.25
N VAL A 80 -15.39 -3.67 -5.67
CA VAL A 80 -13.96 -3.88 -5.40
C VAL A 80 -13.83 -4.63 -4.08
N ASN A 81 -13.85 -5.96 -4.14
CA ASN A 81 -13.48 -6.82 -3.02
C ASN A 81 -11.95 -6.75 -2.86
N ILE A 82 -11.47 -5.72 -2.17
CA ILE A 82 -10.05 -5.52 -1.85
C ILE A 82 -9.41 -6.83 -1.33
N PRO A 83 -9.97 -7.55 -0.34
CA PRO A 83 -9.35 -8.78 0.14
C PRO A 83 -9.23 -9.89 -0.92
N ALA A 84 -10.17 -10.00 -1.86
CA ALA A 84 -10.06 -10.98 -2.96
C ALA A 84 -9.02 -10.54 -4.00
N LEU A 85 -8.97 -9.23 -4.30
CA LEU A 85 -7.97 -8.65 -5.19
C LEU A 85 -6.57 -8.83 -4.65
N VAL A 86 -6.37 -8.67 -3.33
CA VAL A 86 -5.06 -8.86 -2.72
C VAL A 86 -4.63 -10.34 -2.74
N GLN A 87 -5.58 -11.27 -2.63
CA GLN A 87 -5.27 -12.71 -2.72
C GLN A 87 -4.82 -13.14 -4.13
N CYS A 88 -5.34 -12.51 -5.19
CA CYS A 88 -4.89 -12.73 -6.56
C CYS A 88 -3.61 -11.96 -6.91
N ALA A 89 -3.16 -11.10 -6.00
CA ALA A 89 -2.10 -10.16 -6.22
C ALA A 89 -0.74 -10.77 -5.84
N ASP A 90 0.25 -10.64 -6.73
CA ASP A 90 1.62 -11.07 -6.47
C ASP A 90 2.26 -10.27 -5.32
N LEU A 91 2.32 -10.87 -4.13
CA LEU A 91 2.80 -10.23 -2.90
C LEU A 91 4.19 -9.60 -3.06
N ASP A 92 5.10 -10.22 -3.82
CA ASP A 92 6.45 -9.71 -4.05
C ASP A 92 6.40 -8.38 -4.81
N MET A 93 5.60 -8.34 -5.90
CA MET A 93 5.34 -7.11 -6.63
C MET A 93 4.74 -6.02 -5.73
N PHE A 94 3.74 -6.32 -4.90
CA PHE A 94 3.14 -5.31 -4.00
C PHE A 94 4.12 -4.81 -2.96
N MET A 95 4.87 -5.69 -2.33
CA MET A 95 5.86 -5.32 -1.33
C MET A 95 6.93 -4.42 -1.92
N SER A 96 7.39 -4.69 -3.14
CA SER A 96 8.30 -3.82 -3.88
C SER A 96 7.69 -2.43 -4.13
N LYS A 97 6.41 -2.36 -4.52
CA LYS A 97 5.69 -1.08 -4.75
C LYS A 97 5.43 -0.31 -3.45
N ILE A 98 5.11 -1.00 -2.35
CA ILE A 98 4.95 -0.40 -1.03
C ILE A 98 6.30 0.13 -0.54
N ALA A 99 7.38 -0.64 -0.62
CA ALA A 99 8.72 -0.15 -0.28
C ALA A 99 9.08 1.12 -1.08
N THR A 100 8.82 1.11 -2.39
CA THR A 100 8.99 2.28 -3.26
C THR A 100 8.16 3.48 -2.79
N LEU A 101 6.89 3.27 -2.41
CA LEU A 101 6.01 4.31 -1.88
C LEU A 101 6.60 4.94 -0.61
N PHE A 102 7.10 4.11 0.31
CA PHE A 102 7.74 4.57 1.54
C PHE A 102 9.04 5.33 1.27
N GLU A 103 9.89 4.83 0.39
CA GLU A 103 11.10 5.55 -0.02
C GLU A 103 10.75 6.91 -0.66
N MET A 104 9.75 6.98 -1.53
CA MET A 104 9.33 8.25 -2.14
C MET A 104 8.77 9.26 -1.11
N ASN A 105 8.12 8.79 -0.04
CA ASN A 105 7.52 9.66 0.97
C ASN A 105 8.47 10.02 2.13
N PHE A 106 9.44 9.16 2.46
CA PHE A 106 10.31 9.33 3.63
C PHE A 106 11.80 9.45 3.32
N LYS A 107 12.28 8.92 2.17
CA LYS A 107 13.70 8.96 1.79
C LYS A 107 14.06 10.20 0.95
N GLY A 108 13.10 11.05 0.61
CA GLY A 108 13.33 12.33 -0.06
C GLY A 108 13.97 13.43 0.82
N GLY A 109 14.70 13.05 1.89
CA GLY A 109 15.38 13.96 2.82
C GLY A 109 16.89 13.74 2.90
N ASP A 110 17.48 13.02 1.95
CA ASP A 110 18.93 12.88 1.79
C ASP A 110 19.31 13.25 0.36
N ASP A 111 19.24 14.55 0.06
CA ASP A 111 19.91 15.16 -1.09
C ASP A 111 20.42 16.54 -0.63
N GLY A 112 21.74 16.57 -0.39
CA GLY A 112 22.68 17.70 -0.23
C GLY A 112 22.17 19.12 -0.06
#